data_AF-E4PRX9-F1
#
_entry.id   AF-E4PRX9-F1
#
_cell.length_a   1.000
_cell.length_b   1.000
_cell.length_c   1.000
_cell.angle_alpha   90.00
_cell.angle_beta   90.00
_cell.angle_gamma   90.00
#
_symmetry.space_group_name_H-M   'P 1'
#
loop_
_entity.id
_entity.type
_entity.pdbx_description
1 polymer ?
#
loop_
_entity_poly.entity_id
_entity_poly.type
_entity_poly.pdbx_seq_one_letter_code
_entity_poly.pdbx_strand_id
1 'polypeptide(L)'
;MSIVLDGTLGIQRDNHGNVANVVWFLYGLPEDAGKPENAVFLNQSFGAGSPQMMAFDCGGEEYVVYADWEGASEHQSAASVKSFYQTYGHTLLACLRRQECVSESAERKEWLVPVKYYEDYVTMINEFSKAD
;
A
#
# COMPACT_ATOMS: atom_id res chain seq x y z
N MET A 1 2.19 -3.71 -17.25
CA MET A 1 0.77 -3.34 -17.13
C MET A 1 0.45 -3.51 -15.66
N SER A 2 -0.26 -2.57 -15.06
CA SER A 2 -0.53 -2.59 -13.61
C SER A 2 -2.03 -2.81 -13.37
N ILE A 3 -2.37 -3.63 -12.38
CA ILE A 3 -3.74 -3.90 -11.96
C ILE A 3 -4.06 -2.99 -10.76
N VAL A 4 -5.05 -2.12 -10.91
CA VAL A 4 -5.50 -1.26 -9.81
C VAL A 4 -6.44 -2.05 -8.91
N LEU A 5 -6.13 -2.08 -7.62
CA LEU A 5 -6.95 -2.68 -6.58
C LEU A 5 -7.75 -1.62 -5.84
N ASP A 6 -8.98 -2.00 -5.47
CA ASP A 6 -9.72 -1.29 -4.44
C ASP A 6 -9.22 -1.71 -3.05
N GLY A 7 -9.29 -0.80 -2.09
CA GLY A 7 -8.84 -1.11 -0.74
C GLY A 7 -9.26 -0.10 0.32
N THR A 8 -8.79 -0.35 1.53
CA THR A 8 -8.95 0.56 2.66
C THR A 8 -7.63 0.67 3.40
N LEU A 9 -7.27 1.90 3.78
CA LEU A 9 -6.08 2.18 4.56
C LEU A 9 -6.41 2.23 6.05
N GLY A 10 -5.90 1.26 6.81
CA GLY A 10 -5.93 1.27 8.27
C GLY A 10 -4.71 1.96 8.84
N ILE A 11 -4.91 2.99 9.66
CA ILE A 11 -3.84 3.72 10.35
C ILE A 11 -3.97 3.44 11.84
N GLN A 12 -3.00 2.73 12.41
CA GLN A 12 -2.93 2.49 13.85
C GLN A 12 -1.99 3.50 14.47
N ARG A 13 -2.44 4.15 15.55
CA ARG A 13 -1.65 5.15 16.27
C ARG A 13 -1.27 4.64 17.66
N ASP A 14 -0.09 5.04 18.13
CA ASP A 14 0.36 4.79 19.49
C ASP A 14 -0.34 5.72 20.49
N ASN A 15 0.00 5.58 21.77
CA ASN A 15 -0.55 6.40 22.87
C ASN A 15 -0.15 7.89 22.77
N HIS A 16 0.80 8.25 21.90
CA HIS A 16 1.21 9.63 21.64
C HIS A 16 0.57 10.20 20.36
N GLY A 17 -0.26 9.43 19.65
CA GLY A 17 -0.90 9.83 18.41
C GLY A 17 -0.03 9.66 17.16
N ASN A 18 1.19 9.11 17.28
CA ASN A 18 2.06 8.83 16.13
C ASN A 18 1.57 7.58 15.41
N VAL A 19 1.74 7.54 14.08
CA VAL A 19 1.44 6.33 13.31
C VAL A 19 2.42 5.23 13.70
N ALA A 20 1.88 4.16 14.28
CA ALA A 20 2.62 2.99 14.71
C ALA A 20 2.58 1.87 13.66
N ASN A 21 1.51 1.83 12.85
CA ASN A 21 1.37 0.85 11.78
C ASN A 21 0.45 1.37 10.68
N VAL A 22 0.74 0.95 9.44
CA VAL A 22 -0.07 1.22 8.25
C VAL A 22 -0.42 -0.11 7.59
N VAL A 23 -1.73 -0.35 7.47
CA VAL A 23 -2.31 -1.58 6.95
C VAL A 23 -3.10 -1.28 5.68
N TRP A 24 -2.75 -1.91 4.56
CA TRP A 24 -3.56 -1.86 3.35
C TRP A 24 -4.45 -3.09 3.29
N PHE A 25 -5.76 -2.89 3.45
CA PHE A 25 -6.76 -3.93 3.22
C PHE A 25 -7.12 -3.93 1.74
N LEU A 26 -6.76 -4.99 1.03
CA LEU A 26 -6.86 -5.13 -0.42
C LEU A 26 -8.10 -5.97 -0.78
N TYR A 27 -8.86 -5.48 -1.76
CA TYR A 27 -9.98 -6.17 -2.36
C TYR A 27 -9.62 -6.55 -3.81
N GLY A 28 -9.95 -7.79 -4.22
CA GLY A 28 -9.72 -8.24 -5.59
C GLY A 28 -8.33 -8.83 -5.88
N LEU A 29 -7.48 -9.00 -4.87
CA LEU A 29 -6.25 -9.78 -5.02
C LEU A 29 -6.60 -11.25 -5.27
N PRO A 30 -6.02 -11.92 -6.30
CA PRO A 30 -6.31 -13.33 -6.58
C PRO A 30 -5.99 -14.24 -5.38
N GLU A 31 -6.73 -15.34 -5.23
CA GLU A 31 -6.57 -16.21 -4.06
C GLU A 31 -5.26 -17.00 -4.04
N ASP A 32 -4.79 -17.33 -5.23
CA ASP A 32 -3.54 -17.98 -5.56
C ASP A 32 -2.39 -16.97 -5.76
N ALA A 33 -2.68 -15.67 -5.57
CA ALA A 33 -1.63 -14.67 -5.52
C ALA A 33 -0.65 -15.05 -4.40
N GLY A 34 0.63 -15.09 -4.77
CA GLY A 34 1.72 -15.45 -3.88
C GLY A 34 1.94 -14.42 -2.78
N LYS A 35 3.15 -14.41 -2.22
CA LYS A 35 3.56 -13.33 -1.32
C LYS A 35 3.83 -12.07 -2.14
N PRO A 36 3.37 -10.88 -1.70
CA PRO A 36 3.76 -9.63 -2.32
C PRO A 36 5.26 -9.34 -2.19
N GLU A 37 5.86 -8.83 -3.25
CA GLU A 37 7.28 -8.51 -3.36
C GLU A 37 7.48 -7.10 -3.93
N ASN A 38 8.71 -6.58 -3.83
CA ASN A 38 9.12 -5.29 -4.39
C ASN A 38 8.18 -4.12 -4.06
N ALA A 39 7.64 -4.08 -2.84
CA ALA A 39 6.66 -3.07 -2.49
C ALA A 39 7.29 -1.66 -2.49
N VAL A 40 6.57 -0.72 -3.10
CA VAL A 40 6.95 0.67 -3.27
C VAL A 40 5.82 1.56 -2.78
N PHE A 41 6.16 2.57 -1.99
CA PHE A 41 5.25 3.65 -1.63
C PHE A 41 5.67 4.95 -2.31
N LEU A 42 4.74 5.57 -3.03
CA LEU A 42 4.87 6.91 -3.57
C LEU A 42 4.04 7.87 -2.73
N ASN A 43 4.67 8.93 -2.23
CA ASN A 43 3.92 10.00 -1.57
C ASN A 43 2.99 10.73 -2.56
N GLN A 44 3.41 10.83 -3.82
CA GLN A 44 2.68 11.46 -4.90
C GLN A 44 2.78 10.60 -6.16
N SER A 45 1.72 9.87 -6.47
CA SER A 45 1.67 8.95 -7.61
C SER A 45 1.99 9.60 -8.95
N PHE A 46 1.43 10.79 -9.24
CA PHE A 46 1.57 11.48 -10.52
C PHE A 46 2.02 12.95 -10.37
N GLY A 47 2.59 13.31 -9.22
CA GLY A 47 3.07 14.66 -8.89
C GLY A 47 2.24 15.38 -7.84
N ALA A 48 2.50 16.67 -7.65
CA ALA A 48 1.94 17.45 -6.55
C ALA A 48 0.40 17.36 -6.47
N GLY A 49 -0.11 16.99 -5.29
CA GLY A 49 -1.55 16.85 -5.02
C GLY A 49 -2.16 15.51 -5.46
N SER A 50 -1.41 14.66 -6.17
CA SER A 50 -1.91 13.32 -6.54
C SER A 50 -2.04 12.39 -5.32
N PRO A 51 -2.89 11.34 -5.40
CA PRO A 51 -3.02 10.35 -4.35
C PRO A 51 -1.69 9.69 -3.98
N GLN A 52 -1.59 9.26 -2.72
CA GLN A 52 -0.54 8.35 -2.29
C GLN A 52 -0.79 6.96 -2.91
N MET A 53 0.28 6.23 -3.21
CA MET A 53 0.17 4.94 -3.89
C MET A 53 1.07 3.91 -3.25
N MET A 54 0.55 2.70 -3.08
CA MET A 54 1.33 1.50 -2.78
C MET A 54 1.30 0.61 -4.03
N ALA A 55 2.48 0.27 -4.55
CA ALA A 55 2.66 -0.71 -5.62
C ALA A 55 3.41 -1.93 -5.08
N PHE A 56 3.15 -3.11 -5.63
CA PHE A 56 3.86 -4.34 -5.31
C PHE A 56 3.65 -5.38 -6.40
N ASP A 57 4.61 -6.30 -6.53
CA ASP A 57 4.49 -7.45 -7.42
C ASP A 57 3.83 -8.61 -6.68
N CYS A 58 2.90 -9.30 -7.33
CA CYS A 58 2.32 -10.52 -6.78
C CYS A 58 1.87 -11.45 -7.90
N GLY A 59 2.26 -12.73 -7.86
CA GLY A 59 1.83 -13.70 -8.87
C GLY A 59 2.27 -13.37 -10.31
N GLY A 60 3.34 -12.58 -10.49
CA GLY A 60 3.83 -12.17 -11.81
C GLY A 60 3.18 -10.91 -12.38
N GLU A 61 2.22 -10.31 -11.67
CA GLU A 61 1.56 -9.06 -12.03
C GLU A 61 1.92 -7.94 -11.04
N GLU A 62 1.96 -6.71 -11.54
CA GLU A 62 2.11 -5.51 -10.70
C GLU A 62 0.72 -5.05 -10.24
N TYR A 63 0.54 -4.88 -8.93
CA TYR A 63 -0.67 -4.34 -8.34
C TYR A 63 -0.41 -2.98 -7.75
N VAL A 64 -1.41 -2.10 -7.85
CA VAL A 64 -1.36 -0.75 -7.26
C VAL A 64 -2.64 -0.45 -6.49
N VAL A 65 -2.52 0.22 -5.34
CA VAL A 65 -3.64 0.74 -4.56
C VAL A 65 -3.37 2.19 -4.19
N TYR A 66 -4.41 3.01 -4.27
CA TYR A 66 -4.32 4.45 -4.02
C TYR A 66 -5.02 4.83 -2.71
N ALA A 67 -4.43 5.78 -1.99
CA ALA A 67 -5.09 6.52 -0.92
C ALA A 67 -5.30 7.96 -1.37
N ASP A 68 -6.54 8.25 -1.75
CA ASP A 68 -6.99 9.60 -2.05
C ASP A 68 -7.42 10.31 -0.75
N TRP A 69 -6.77 11.43 -0.47
CA TRP A 69 -6.99 12.22 0.73
C TRP A 69 -7.90 13.43 0.51
N GLU A 70 -8.21 13.80 -0.74
CA GLU A 70 -9.08 14.95 -1.01
C GLU A 70 -10.50 14.71 -0.50
N GLY A 71 -10.95 13.45 -0.57
CA GLY A 71 -12.24 13.03 -0.01
C GLY A 71 -12.21 12.73 1.50
N ALA A 72 -11.04 12.76 2.15
CA ALA A 72 -10.90 12.35 3.55
C ALA A 72 -11.16 13.50 4.51
N SER A 73 -11.93 13.27 5.58
CA SER A 73 -12.11 14.26 6.65
C SER A 73 -10.82 14.60 7.39
N GLU A 74 -9.81 13.72 7.34
CA GLU A 74 -8.53 13.86 8.04
C GLU A 74 -7.35 14.01 7.08
N HIS A 75 -7.22 15.18 6.44
CA HIS A 75 -6.12 15.45 5.50
C HIS A 75 -4.73 15.32 6.15
N GLN A 76 -4.61 15.48 7.47
CA GLN A 76 -3.35 15.34 8.22
C GLN A 76 -2.82 13.89 8.23
N SER A 77 -3.68 12.90 7.96
CA SER A 77 -3.29 11.49 7.89
C SER A 77 -2.30 11.23 6.76
N ALA A 78 -2.39 11.94 5.63
CA ALA A 78 -1.46 11.83 4.51
C ALA A 78 0.00 12.10 4.92
N ALA A 79 0.23 13.22 5.63
CA ALA A 79 1.56 13.61 6.10
C ALA A 79 2.12 12.62 7.14
N SER A 80 1.24 12.06 7.96
CA SER A 80 1.61 11.07 8.98
C SER A 80 2.01 9.73 8.34
N VAL A 81 1.26 9.29 7.33
CA VAL A 81 1.57 8.08 6.54
C VAL A 81 2.88 8.25 5.76
N LYS A 82 3.11 9.42 5.15
CA LYS A 82 4.41 9.77 4.55
C LYS A 82 5.55 9.60 5.55
N SER A 83 5.42 10.22 6.72
CA SER A 83 6.47 10.20 7.76
C SER A 83 6.74 8.78 8.27
N PHE A 84 5.69 7.96 8.39
CA PHE A 84 5.81 6.55 8.75
C PHE A 84 6.67 5.78 7.73
N TYR A 85 6.39 5.89 6.44
CA TYR A 85 7.16 5.16 5.41
C TYR A 85 8.60 5.63 5.29
N GLN A 86 8.87 6.93 5.45
CA GLN A 86 10.23 7.45 5.49
C GLN A 86 11.05 6.90 6.67
N THR A 87 10.38 6.64 7.80
CA THR A 87 11.05 6.19 9.03
C THR A 87 11.23 4.69 9.10
N TYR A 88 10.18 3.94 8.76
CA TYR A 88 10.09 2.51 9.10
C TYR A 88 10.17 1.57 7.90
N GLY A 89 9.86 2.04 6.69
CA GLY A 89 10.05 1.27 5.45
C GLY A 89 9.39 -0.11 5.41
N HIS A 90 8.19 -0.28 5.99
CA HIS A 90 7.43 -1.52 5.92
C HIS A 90 5.92 -1.27 5.93
N THR A 91 5.12 -2.24 5.52
CA THR A 91 3.65 -2.20 5.63
C THR A 91 3.06 -3.58 5.86
N LEU A 92 1.86 -3.62 6.42
CA LEU A 92 1.04 -4.82 6.44
C LEU A 92 0.07 -4.80 5.25
N LEU A 93 0.23 -5.73 4.31
CA LEU A 93 -0.77 -5.97 3.27
C LEU A 93 -1.71 -7.07 3.75
N ALA A 94 -3.01 -6.83 3.72
CA ALA A 94 -4.03 -7.77 4.15
C ALA A 94 -5.08 -7.95 3.06
N CYS A 95 -5.52 -9.17 2.78
CA CYS A 95 -6.66 -9.42 1.89
C CYS A 95 -7.64 -10.42 2.49
N LEU A 96 -8.91 -10.28 2.12
CA LEU A 96 -9.95 -11.25 2.45
C LEU A 96 -10.07 -12.27 1.33
N ARG A 97 -9.98 -13.55 1.69
CA ARG A 97 -10.21 -14.63 0.75
C ARG A 97 -11.72 -14.84 0.60
N ARG A 98 -12.24 -14.77 -0.63
CA ARG A 98 -13.65 -15.05 -0.90
C ARG A 98 -13.83 -16.57 -0.93
N GLN A 99 -14.43 -17.17 0.09
CA GLN A 99 -14.74 -18.60 0.03
C GLN A 99 -16.04 -18.83 -0.75
N GLU A 100 -16.07 -19.87 -1.59
CA GLU A 100 -17.26 -20.29 -2.33
C GLU A 100 -18.38 -20.88 -1.43
N CYS A 101 -18.07 -21.23 -0.18
CA CYS A 101 -19.01 -21.80 0.79
C CYS A 101 -19.25 -20.90 2.01
N VAL A 102 -20.53 -20.71 2.35
CA VAL A 102 -21.05 -19.79 3.40
C VAL A 102 -20.79 -20.28 4.83
N SER A 103 -20.21 -21.46 5.03
CA SER A 103 -20.16 -22.13 6.35
C SER A 103 -18.91 -21.88 7.20
N GLU A 104 -17.86 -21.27 6.66
CA GLU A 104 -16.62 -20.98 7.41
C GLU A 104 -16.29 -19.48 7.34
N SER A 105 -15.69 -18.94 8.41
CA SER A 105 -15.30 -17.54 8.48
C SER A 105 -14.25 -17.24 7.41
N ALA A 106 -14.45 -16.17 6.62
CA ALA A 106 -13.49 -15.73 5.60
C ALA A 106 -12.06 -15.68 6.16
N GLU A 107 -11.14 -16.39 5.50
CA GLU A 107 -9.73 -16.45 5.91
C GLU A 107 -9.02 -15.16 5.49
N ARG A 108 -8.43 -14.44 6.45
CA ARG A 108 -7.63 -13.24 6.21
C ARG A 108 -6.18 -13.65 5.98
N LYS A 109 -5.61 -13.30 4.82
CA LYS A 109 -4.16 -13.41 4.57
C LYS A 109 -3.49 -12.07 4.87
N GLU A 110 -2.33 -12.13 5.50
CA GLU A 110 -1.55 -10.95 5.88
C GLU A 110 -0.07 -11.16 5.57
N TRP A 111 0.58 -10.11 5.07
CA TRP A 111 2.01 -10.08 4.81
C TRP A 111 2.62 -8.79 5.33
N LEU A 112 3.61 -8.91 6.21
CA LEU A 112 4.49 -7.80 6.54
C LEU A 112 5.58 -7.73 5.45
N VAL A 113 5.58 -6.63 4.69
CA VAL A 113 6.50 -6.45 3.56
C VAL A 113 7.36 -5.22 3.75
N PRO A 114 8.66 -5.29 3.41
CA PRO A 114 9.50 -4.09 3.33
C PRO A 114 9.02 -3.22 2.17
N VAL A 115 9.11 -1.90 2.35
CA VAL A 115 8.61 -0.90 1.40
C VAL A 115 9.71 0.11 1.10
N LYS A 116 9.98 0.33 -0.19
CA LYS A 116 10.82 1.44 -0.63
C LYS A 116 9.99 2.70 -0.75
N TYR A 117 10.47 3.79 -0.16
CA TYR A 117 9.81 5.09 -0.20
C TYR A 117 10.37 5.94 -1.35
N TYR A 118 9.47 6.58 -2.11
CA TYR A 118 9.82 7.67 -3.03
C TYR A 118 8.86 8.84 -2.87
N GLU A 119 9.33 10.05 -3.17
CA GLU A 119 8.48 11.24 -3.15
C GLU A 119 7.44 11.17 -4.27
N ASP A 120 7.87 10.82 -5.48
CA ASP A 120 7.02 10.70 -6.65
C ASP A 120 7.53 9.66 -7.67
N TYR A 121 6.70 9.35 -8.66
CA TYR A 121 7.03 8.37 -9.71
C TYR A 121 8.25 8.78 -10.55
N VAL A 122 8.43 10.07 -10.82
CA VAL A 122 9.56 10.56 -11.60
C VAL A 122 10.87 10.31 -10.87
N THR A 123 10.89 10.55 -9.56
CA THR A 123 12.03 10.28 -8.69
C THR A 123 12.38 8.79 -8.69
N MET A 124 11.36 7.93 -8.59
CA MET A 124 11.55 6.47 -8.64
C MET A 124 12.20 6.03 -9.97
N ILE A 125 11.66 6.44 -11.12
CA ILE A 125 12.20 6.07 -12.43
C ILE A 125 13.62 6.63 -12.64
N ASN A 126 13.91 7.82 -12.14
CA ASN A 126 15.25 8.41 -12.21
C ASN A 126 16.29 7.65 -11.38
N GLU A 127 15.87 6.95 -10.33
CA GLU A 127 16.77 6.09 -9.55
C GLU A 127 17.03 4.77 -10.27
N PHE A 128 15.99 4.15 -10.84
CA PHE A 128 16.12 2.93 -11.63
C PHE A 128 17.00 3.13 -12.87
N SER A 129 16.81 4.23 -13.60
CA SER A 129 17.61 4.54 -14.80
C SER A 129 19.08 4.86 -14.54
N LYS A 130 19.48 5.08 -13.27
CA LYS A 130 20.89 5.25 -12.87
C LYS A 130 21.51 3.96 -12.33
N ALA A 131 20.70 2.93 -12.07
CA ALA A 131 21.16 1.63 -11.58
C ALA A 131 21.48 0.66 -12.72
N ASP A 132 21.05 0.97 -13.95
CA ASP A 132 21.45 0.32 -15.21
C ASP A 132 22.69 0.98 -15.83
#